data_AF-A0A937HBN7-F1
#
_entry.id   AF-A0A937HBN7-F1
#
_cell.length_a   1.000
_cell.length_b   1.000
_cell.length_c   1.000
_cell.angle_alpha   90.00
_cell.angle_beta   90.00
_cell.angle_gamma   90.00
#
_symmetry.space_group_name_H-M   'P 1'
#
loop_
_entity.id
_entity.type
_entity.pdbx_description
1 polymer ?
#
loop_
_entity_poly.entity_id
_entity_poly.type
_entity_poly.pdbx_seq_one_letter_code
_entity_poly.pdbx_strand_id
1 'polypeptide(L)'
;MLSWLRAALTLTTLCLSIFLGAIFASQNTGLIPLVLFTVTLPEQSVAVWLLGFLILGVVVGSLISSTLVMTQRASLMSLRRENSKLRQRLDKDVSNG
;
A
#
# COMPACT_ATOMS: atom_id res chain seq x y z
N MET A 1 -12.79 16.53 0.87
CA MET A 1 -13.55 16.00 -0.29
C MET A 1 -12.90 14.76 -0.93
N LEU A 2 -11.59 14.71 -1.19
CA LEU A 2 -10.93 13.53 -1.78
C LEU A 2 -10.96 12.24 -0.91
N SER A 3 -11.08 12.34 0.42
CA SER A 3 -11.03 11.18 1.32
C SER A 3 -12.24 10.25 1.15
N TRP A 4 -13.45 10.80 0.94
CA TRP A 4 -14.65 10.00 0.71
C TRP A 4 -14.62 9.31 -0.65
N LEU A 5 -14.13 9.99 -1.70
CA LEU A 5 -13.92 9.38 -3.01
C LEU A 5 -12.90 8.24 -2.94
N ARG A 6 -11.79 8.44 -2.22
CA ARG A 6 -10.80 7.38 -1.97
C ARG A 6 -11.43 6.21 -1.21
N ALA A 7 -12.20 6.48 -0.16
CA ALA A 7 -12.88 5.45 0.62
C ALA A 7 -13.87 4.65 -0.25
N ALA A 8 -14.69 5.33 -1.06
CA ALA A 8 -15.63 4.71 -1.99
C ALA A 8 -14.90 3.85 -3.03
N LEU A 9 -13.84 4.37 -3.67
CA LEU A 9 -13.03 3.60 -4.62
C LEU A 9 -12.38 2.37 -3.97
N THR A 10 -11.90 2.51 -2.74
CA THR A 10 -11.27 1.41 -2.00
C THR A 10 -12.31 0.34 -1.68
N LEU A 11 -13.50 0.74 -1.19
CA LEU A 11 -14.61 -0.16 -0.90
C LEU A 11 -15.09 -0.89 -2.15
N THR A 12 -15.31 -0.17 -3.26
CA THR A 12 -15.71 -0.75 -4.53
C THR A 12 -14.68 -1.75 -5.03
N THR A 13 -13.38 -1.39 -5.00
CA THR A 13 -12.28 -2.28 -5.41
C THR A 13 -12.22 -3.54 -4.54
N LEU A 14 -12.41 -3.39 -3.22
CA LEU A 14 -12.45 -4.50 -2.28
C LEU A 14 -13.63 -5.44 -2.60
N CYS A 15 -14.82 -4.88 -2.78
CA CYS A 15 -16.03 -5.64 -3.07
C CYS A 15 -15.92 -6.38 -4.41
N LEU A 16 -15.38 -5.71 -5.45
CA LEU A 16 -15.11 -6.33 -6.74
C LEU A 16 -14.09 -7.46 -6.63
N SER A 17 -13.02 -7.28 -5.86
CA SER A 17 -11.99 -8.32 -5.66
C SER A 17 -12.57 -9.56 -4.99
N ILE A 18 -13.41 -9.38 -3.96
CA ILE A 18 -14.07 -10.51 -3.28
C ILE A 18 -15.01 -11.23 -4.24
N PHE A 19 -15.83 -10.48 -4.99
CA PHE A 19 -16.79 -11.04 -5.95
C PHE A 19 -16.08 -11.82 -7.07
N LEU A 20 -15.07 -11.23 -7.69
CA LEU A 20 -14.26 -11.87 -8.73
C LEU A 20 -13.52 -13.09 -8.17
N GLY A 21 -12.97 -12.98 -6.96
CA GLY A 21 -12.31 -14.09 -6.28
C GLY A 21 -13.24 -15.28 -6.04
N ALA A 22 -14.49 -15.01 -5.61
CA ALA A 22 -15.50 -16.05 -5.39
C ALA A 22 -15.89 -16.75 -6.71
N ILE A 23 -16.15 -15.99 -7.78
CA ILE A 23 -16.44 -16.56 -9.11
C ILE A 23 -15.24 -17.38 -9.60
N PHE A 24 -14.04 -16.84 -9.47
CA PHE A 24 -12.83 -17.51 -9.90
C PHE A 24 -12.61 -18.83 -9.15
N ALA A 25 -12.81 -18.85 -7.83
CA ALA A 25 -12.73 -20.06 -7.02
C ALA A 25 -13.79 -21.10 -7.39
N SER A 26 -15.02 -20.66 -7.69
CA SER A 26 -16.11 -21.56 -8.09
C SER A 26 -15.86 -22.20 -9.46
N GLN A 27 -15.32 -21.44 -10.41
CA GLN A 27 -15.14 -21.91 -11.79
C GLN A 27 -13.81 -22.66 -12.01
N ASN A 28 -12.82 -22.46 -11.14
CA ASN A 28 -11.48 -23.02 -11.30
C ASN A 28 -11.16 -24.00 -10.17
N THR A 29 -11.92 -25.09 -10.07
CA THR A 29 -11.70 -26.18 -9.10
C THR A 29 -10.61 -27.17 -9.51
N GLY A 30 -10.09 -27.06 -10.74
CA GLY A 30 -8.98 -27.87 -11.23
C GLY A 30 -7.74 -27.70 -10.34
N LEU A 31 -7.23 -28.82 -9.82
CA LEU A 31 -6.01 -28.88 -9.03
C LEU A 31 -4.81 -28.80 -9.97
N ILE A 32 -3.93 -27.82 -9.75
CA ILE A 32 -2.72 -27.63 -10.54
C ILE A 32 -1.52 -27.54 -9.59
N PRO A 33 -0.43 -28.30 -9.84
CA PRO A 33 0.82 -28.12 -9.12
C PRO A 33 1.45 -26.78 -9.51
N LEU A 34 1.82 -25.98 -8.52
CA LEU A 34 2.50 -24.70 -8.78
C LEU A 34 4.02 -24.90 -8.77
N VAL A 35 4.66 -24.65 -9.91
CA VAL A 35 6.11 -24.71 -10.06
C VAL A 35 6.68 -23.28 -9.97
N LEU A 36 7.40 -23.00 -8.90
CA LEU A 36 8.15 -21.76 -8.70
C LEU A 36 9.63 -22.01 -8.95
N PHE A 37 10.07 -21.78 -10.20
CA PHE A 37 11.44 -22.02 -10.64
C PHE A 37 11.88 -23.48 -10.35
N THR A 38 12.58 -23.71 -9.24
CA THR A 38 13.05 -25.04 -8.80
C THR A 38 12.19 -25.69 -7.71
N VAL A 39 11.23 -24.96 -7.14
CA VAL A 39 10.38 -25.43 -6.04
C VAL A 39 8.98 -25.75 -6.54
N THR A 40 8.52 -26.97 -6.32
CA THR A 40 7.12 -27.36 -6.58
C THR A 40 6.32 -27.31 -5.29
N LEU A 41 5.21 -26.58 -5.34
CA LEU A 41 4.24 -26.46 -4.26
C LEU A 41 3.13 -27.50 -4.44
N PRO A 42 2.45 -27.89 -3.34
CA PRO A 42 1.41 -28.92 -3.37
C PRO A 42 0.27 -28.55 -4.34
N GLU A 43 -0.39 -29.57 -4.88
CA GLU A 43 -1.52 -29.36 -5.76
C GLU A 43 -2.65 -28.64 -5.03
N GLN A 44 -3.05 -27.49 -5.57
CA GLN A 44 -4.15 -26.68 -5.08
C GLN A 44 -4.89 -26.11 -6.28
N SER A 45 -6.10 -25.57 -6.04
CA SER A 45 -6.82 -24.91 -7.10
C SER A 45 -6.06 -23.66 -7.57
N VAL A 46 -6.15 -23.37 -8.87
CA VAL A 46 -5.54 -22.16 -9.46
C VAL A 46 -5.98 -20.89 -8.71
N ALA A 47 -7.21 -20.91 -8.19
CA ALA A 47 -7.78 -19.83 -7.40
C ALA A 47 -6.98 -19.55 -6.13
N VAL A 48 -6.58 -20.59 -5.38
CA VAL A 48 -5.79 -20.44 -4.15
C VAL A 48 -4.46 -19.76 -4.46
N TRP A 49 -3.79 -20.18 -5.53
CA TRP A 49 -2.52 -19.58 -5.93
C TRP A 49 -2.68 -18.12 -6.35
N LEU A 50 -3.61 -17.81 -7.24
CA LEU A 50 -3.83 -16.44 -7.70
C LEU A 50 -4.25 -15.49 -6.56
N LEU A 51 -5.16 -15.92 -5.69
CA LEU A 51 -5.55 -15.11 -4.53
C LEU A 51 -4.37 -14.94 -3.56
N GLY A 52 -3.60 -16.00 -3.33
CA GLY A 52 -2.41 -15.97 -2.49
C GLY A 52 -1.38 -14.95 -2.96
N PHE A 53 -1.01 -14.98 -4.25
CA PHE A 53 -0.07 -14.01 -4.82
C PHE A 53 -0.64 -12.59 -4.87
N LEU A 54 -1.95 -12.43 -5.12
CA LEU A 54 -2.60 -11.12 -5.07
C LEU A 54 -2.49 -10.49 -3.67
N ILE A 55 -2.86 -11.25 -2.64
CA ILE A 55 -2.77 -10.80 -1.24
C ILE A 55 -1.32 -10.46 -0.89
N LEU A 56 -0.39 -11.35 -1.27
CA LEU A 56 1.04 -11.13 -1.01
C LEU A 56 1.54 -9.85 -1.69
N GLY A 57 1.19 -9.62 -2.95
CA GLY A 57 1.55 -8.41 -3.70
C GLY A 57 0.96 -7.14 -3.09
N VAL A 58 -0.31 -7.17 -2.67
CA VAL A 58 -0.96 -6.04 -1.99
C VAL A 58 -0.27 -5.71 -0.66
N VAL A 59 0.05 -6.72 0.14
CA VAL A 59 0.76 -6.53 1.42
C VAL A 59 2.14 -5.92 1.17
N VAL A 60 2.92 -6.49 0.25
CA VAL A 60 4.27 -5.99 -0.08
C VAL A 60 4.21 -4.55 -0.62
N GLY A 61 3.31 -4.27 -1.56
CA GLY A 61 3.14 -2.93 -2.11
C GLY A 61 2.69 -1.89 -1.07
N SER A 62 1.81 -2.30 -0.15
CA SER A 62 1.38 -1.46 0.97
C SER A 62 2.52 -1.14 1.94
N LEU A 63 3.36 -2.13 2.26
CA LEU A 63 4.53 -1.94 3.13
C LEU A 63 5.55 -0.97 2.51
N ILE A 64 5.85 -1.14 1.22
CA ILE A 64 6.76 -0.24 0.47
C ILE A 64 6.18 1.18 0.43
N SER A 65 4.89 1.33 0.13
CA SER A 65 4.25 2.64 0.09
C SER A 65 4.23 3.33 1.45
N SER A 66 3.96 2.57 2.52
CA SER A 66 3.88 3.08 3.88
C SER A 66 5.23 3.59 4.39
N THR A 67 6.30 2.85 4.12
CA THR A 67 7.67 3.28 4.47
C THR A 67 8.06 4.57 3.75
N LEU A 68 7.72 4.70 2.46
CA LEU A 68 7.96 5.92 1.68
C LEU A 68 7.20 7.13 2.24
N VAL A 69 5.96 6.95 2.68
CA VAL A 69 5.17 8.03 3.28
C VAL A 69 5.73 8.42 4.66
N MET A 70 6.22 7.47 5.46
CA MET A 70 6.86 7.78 6.74
C MET A 70 8.12 8.62 6.56
N THR A 71 8.99 8.29 5.60
CA THR A 71 10.21 9.07 5.34
C THR A 71 9.88 10.48 4.87
N GLN A 72 8.91 10.64 3.97
CA GLN A 72 8.43 11.96 3.54
C GLN A 72 7.90 12.80 4.71
N ARG A 73 7.12 12.20 5.61
CA ARG A 73 6.60 12.88 6.80
C ARG A 73 7.72 13.30 7.77
N ALA A 74 8.73 12.46 7.94
CA ALA A 74 9.90 12.77 8.77
C ALA A 74 10.69 13.96 8.19
N SER A 75 10.95 13.95 6.89
CA SER A 75 11.61 15.06 6.19
C SER A 75 10.82 16.37 6.31
N LEU A 76 9.49 16.31 6.13
CA LEU A 76 8.62 17.48 6.32
C LEU A 76 8.69 18.04 7.75
N MET A 77 8.76 17.18 8.76
CA MET A 77 8.88 17.61 10.15
C MET A 77 10.23 18.28 10.42
N SER A 78 11.33 17.75 9.86
CA SER A 78 12.65 18.36 9.96
C SER A 78 12.66 19.75 9.31
N LEU A 79 12.15 19.84 8.08
CA LEU A 79 12.14 21.08 7.31
C LEU A 79 11.27 22.16 7.97
N ARG A 80 10.14 21.78 8.58
CA ARG A 80 9.31 22.70 9.37
C ARG A 80 10.04 23.25 10.59
N ARG A 81 10.82 22.42 11.30
CA ARG A 81 11.63 22.84 12.46
C ARG A 81 12.76 23.80 12.06
N GLU A 82 13.40 23.57 10.92
CA GLU A 82 14.42 24.47 10.38
C GLU A 82 13.82 25.82 9.98
N ASN A 83 12.69 25.79 9.27
CA ASN A 83 11.99 27.02 8.85
C ASN A 83 11.55 27.87 10.05
N SER A 84 11.02 27.25 11.11
CA SER A 84 10.65 27.98 12.34
C SER A 84 11.85 28.64 13.03
N LYS A 85 13.01 27.96 13.05
CA LYS A 85 14.24 28.51 13.62
C LYS A 85 14.77 29.69 12.80
N LEU A 86 14.72 29.60 11.47
CA LEU A 86 15.12 30.70 10.59
C LEU A 86 14.21 31.92 10.75
N ARG A 87 12.89 31.71 10.85
CA ARG A 87 11.92 32.78 11.12
C ARG A 87 12.21 33.51 12.44
N GLN A 88 12.47 32.77 13.52
CA GLN A 88 12.81 33.37 14.81
C GLN A 88 14.09 34.21 14.78
N ARG A 89 15.07 33.85 13.94
CA ARG A 89 16.29 34.65 13.76
C ARG A 89 16.00 35.95 13.04
N LEU A 90 15.23 35.90 11.95
CA LEU A 90 14.81 37.09 11.22
C LEU A 90 14.01 38.06 12.11
N ASP A 91 13.06 37.55 12.89
CA ASP A 91 12.27 38.39 13.82
C ASP A 91 13.16 39.04 14.90
N LYS A 92 14.17 38.32 15.38
CA LYS A 92 15.13 38.83 16.37
C LYS A 92 16.07 39.88 15.78
N ASP A 93 16.51 39.72 14.54
CA ASP A 93 17.39 40.68 13.86
C ASP A 93 16.64 41.97 13.52
N VAL A 94 15.36 41.88 13.12
CA VAL A 94 14.49 43.04 12.89
C VAL A 94 14.21 43.82 14.18
N SER A 95 14.08 43.13 15.32
CA SER A 95 13.84 43.79 16.62
C SER A 95 15.09 44.44 17.24
N ASN A 96 16.30 44.11 16.75
CA ASN A 96 17.57 44.62 17.28
C ASN A 96 18.17 45.75 16.43
N GLY A 97 17.57 46.10 15.29
CA GLY A 97 17.92 47.24 14.45
C GLY A 97 16.96 48.40 14.65
#